data_AF-A0A662KAN7-F1
#
_entry.id   AF-A0A662KAN7-F1
#
_cell.length_a   1.000
_cell.length_b   1.000
_cell.length_c   1.000
_cell.angle_alpha   90.00
_cell.angle_beta   90.00
_cell.angle_gamma   90.00
#
_symmetry.space_group_name_H-M   'P 1'
#
loop_
_entity.id
_entity.type
_entity.pdbx_description
1 polymer ?
#
loop_
_entity_poly.entity_id
_entity_poly.type
_entity_poly.pdbx_seq_one_letter_code
_entity_poly.pdbx_strand_id
1 'polypeptide(L)'
;ANYRKEEYKEIEIDPSAYGFSKDILWKASLILSEKKVKEELGRMDLQIIQMVKSLDELIKFLNLLSERESEWKKLSFQDKSIQILLNLKKVVEESIEDMEEEIKERMSSTAPNLSKIAGHILGARLIALAGGIEKLARAPSSKIQILGAEKALFRYKSGRGTPPKHGIIFQHPLIHKAKVELRGKVARLLANEISMAVKADAFTKRDISEELKERLERKMKELLSTCDGSQ
;
A
#
# COMPACT_ATOMS: atom_id res chain seq x y z
N ALA A 1 16.86 16.37 -10.77
CA ALA A 1 15.92 15.24 -10.59
C ALA A 1 15.49 14.79 -11.97
N ASN A 2 16.12 13.74 -12.51
CA ASN A 2 15.80 13.23 -13.83
C ASN A 2 14.48 12.45 -13.75
N TYR A 3 13.36 13.15 -13.93
CA TYR A 3 12.17 12.51 -14.47
C TYR A 3 12.56 12.03 -15.86
N ARG A 4 12.84 10.73 -15.98
CA ARG A 4 12.89 10.06 -17.28
C ARG A 4 11.49 10.27 -17.84
N LYS A 5 11.32 11.25 -18.74
CA LYS A 5 10.16 11.30 -19.62
C LYS A 5 10.05 9.88 -20.16
N GLU A 6 8.92 9.21 -19.90
CA GLU A 6 8.59 8.05 -20.69
C GLU A 6 8.68 8.54 -22.13
N GLU A 7 9.66 8.06 -22.88
CA GLU A 7 9.74 8.26 -24.32
C GLU A 7 8.50 7.57 -24.87
N TYR A 8 7.39 8.30 -24.92
CA TYR A 8 6.32 7.96 -25.83
C TYR A 8 7.01 7.92 -27.19
N LYS A 9 7.13 6.72 -27.77
CA LYS A 9 7.47 6.63 -29.19
C LYS A 9 6.44 7.51 -29.89
N GLU A 10 6.87 8.64 -30.44
CA GLU A 10 6.04 9.42 -31.35
C GLU A 10 5.83 8.52 -32.56
N ILE A 11 4.70 7.81 -32.55
CA ILE A 11 4.27 7.05 -33.71
C ILE A 11 3.65 8.09 -34.63
N GLU A 12 4.45 8.59 -35.56
CA GLU A 12 3.97 9.47 -36.61
C GLU A 12 3.17 8.62 -37.60
N ILE A 13 1.84 8.58 -37.40
CA ILE A 13 0.92 7.89 -38.30
C ILE A 13 0.44 8.92 -39.31
N ASP A 14 0.85 8.79 -40.57
CA ASP A 14 0.26 9.54 -41.68
C ASP A 14 -0.95 8.78 -42.24
N PRO A 15 -2.20 9.25 -42.03
CA PRO A 15 -3.40 8.59 -42.54
C PRO A 15 -3.45 8.53 -44.07
N SER A 16 -2.83 9.52 -44.74
CA SER A 16 -2.84 9.62 -46.20
C SER A 16 -2.03 8.50 -46.86
N ALA A 17 -0.96 8.03 -46.20
CA ALA A 17 -0.20 6.86 -46.65
C ALA A 17 -1.01 5.55 -46.68
N TYR A 18 -2.16 5.52 -45.97
CA TYR A 18 -3.08 4.37 -45.92
C TYR A 18 -4.43 4.64 -46.61
N GLY A 19 -4.57 5.78 -47.32
CA GLY A 19 -5.80 6.15 -48.01
C GLY A 19 -6.93 6.67 -47.11
N PHE A 20 -6.63 7.09 -45.87
CA PHE A 20 -7.60 7.61 -44.92
C PHE A 20 -7.46 9.11 -44.67
N SER A 21 -8.56 9.77 -44.29
CA SER A 21 -8.54 11.17 -43.85
C SER A 21 -8.08 11.32 -42.41
N LYS A 22 -7.61 12.52 -42.03
CA LYS A 22 -7.24 12.85 -40.65
C LYS A 22 -8.41 12.68 -39.67
N ASP A 23 -9.65 12.90 -40.10
CA ASP A 23 -10.85 12.69 -39.28
C ASP A 23 -11.02 11.24 -38.84
N ILE A 24 -10.68 10.28 -39.71
CA ILE A 24 -10.74 8.85 -39.39
C ILE A 24 -9.68 8.50 -38.35
N LEU A 25 -8.45 9.03 -38.48
CA LEU A 25 -7.40 8.84 -37.49
C LEU A 25 -7.80 9.40 -36.12
N TRP A 26 -8.39 10.59 -36.07
CA TRP A 26 -8.87 11.20 -34.82
C TRP A 26 -9.96 10.34 -34.17
N LYS A 27 -10.97 9.90 -34.94
CA LYS A 27 -12.04 9.01 -34.43
C LYS A 27 -11.48 7.69 -33.91
N ALA A 28 -10.57 7.05 -34.65
CA ALA A 28 -9.92 5.82 -34.22
C ALA A 28 -9.09 6.02 -32.94
N SER A 29 -8.39 7.16 -32.83
CA SER A 29 -7.61 7.51 -31.64
C SER A 29 -8.49 7.74 -30.42
N LEU A 30 -9.65 8.37 -30.59
CA LEU A 30 -10.64 8.57 -29.52
C LEU A 30 -11.18 7.22 -29.03
N ILE A 31 -11.61 6.34 -29.94
CA ILE A 31 -12.10 4.99 -29.62
C ILE A 31 -11.01 4.18 -28.88
N LEU A 32 -9.77 4.22 -29.36
CA LEU A 32 -8.64 3.55 -28.72
C LEU A 32 -8.39 4.08 -27.31
N SER A 33 -8.45 5.41 -27.14
CA SER A 33 -8.26 6.06 -25.84
C SER A 33 -9.36 5.68 -24.86
N GLU A 34 -10.62 5.72 -25.29
CA GLU A 34 -11.76 5.28 -24.47
C GLU A 34 -11.62 3.81 -24.06
N LYS A 35 -11.20 2.93 -24.99
CA LYS A 35 -10.99 1.52 -24.69
C LYS A 35 -9.88 1.32 -23.66
N LYS A 36 -8.73 1.97 -23.84
CA LYS A 36 -7.61 1.90 -22.88
C LYS A 36 -8.01 2.43 -21.49
N VAL A 37 -8.76 3.53 -21.44
CA VAL A 37 -9.26 4.09 -20.18
C VAL A 37 -10.20 3.11 -19.48
N LYS A 38 -11.12 2.46 -20.21
CA LYS A 38 -12.02 1.45 -19.63
C LYS A 38 -11.26 0.23 -19.12
N GLU A 39 -10.25 -0.24 -19.85
CA GLU A 39 -9.39 -1.35 -19.41
C GLU A 39 -8.62 -0.99 -18.12
N GLU A 40 -8.04 0.20 -18.03
CA GLU A 40 -7.35 0.67 -16.83
C GLU A 40 -8.29 0.88 -15.64
N LEU A 41 -9.51 1.41 -15.86
CA LEU A 41 -10.52 1.58 -14.80
C LEU A 41 -11.09 0.25 -14.29
N GLY A 42 -11.01 -0.82 -15.08
CA GLY A 42 -11.45 -2.16 -14.70
C GLY A 42 -10.44 -2.95 -13.86
N ARG A 43 -9.26 -2.38 -13.55
CA ARG A 43 -8.22 -3.12 -12.83
C ARG A 43 -8.62 -3.42 -11.39
N MET A 44 -8.47 -4.67 -11.00
CA MET A 44 -8.77 -5.15 -9.64
C MET A 44 -7.97 -4.43 -8.55
N ASP A 45 -6.75 -3.98 -8.86
CA ASP A 45 -5.91 -3.25 -7.90
C ASP A 45 -6.50 -1.87 -7.55
N LEU A 46 -7.26 -1.21 -8.44
CA LEU A 46 -7.96 0.04 -8.11
C LEU A 46 -9.01 -0.15 -7.02
N GLN A 47 -9.75 -1.26 -7.06
CA GLN A 47 -10.75 -1.56 -6.03
C GLN A 47 -10.05 -1.75 -4.67
N ILE A 48 -8.94 -2.50 -4.61
CA ILE A 48 -8.15 -2.69 -3.38
C ILE A 48 -7.72 -1.34 -2.80
N ILE A 49 -7.27 -0.41 -3.67
CA ILE A 49 -6.86 0.93 -3.25
C ILE A 49 -8.03 1.69 -2.62
N GLN A 50 -9.23 1.61 -3.20
CA GLN A 50 -10.41 2.27 -2.63
C GLN A 50 -10.81 1.66 -1.31
N MET A 51 -10.88 0.32 -1.22
CA MET A 51 -11.24 -0.37 0.03
C MET A 51 -10.33 0.01 1.19
N VAL A 52 -9.02 0.04 0.97
CA VAL A 52 -8.07 0.42 2.03
C VAL A 52 -8.20 1.87 2.45
N LYS A 53 -8.44 2.78 1.50
CA LYS A 53 -8.68 4.19 1.83
C LYS A 53 -9.96 4.34 2.65
N SER A 54 -11.03 3.66 2.25
CA SER A 54 -12.28 3.62 3.01
C SER A 54 -12.08 3.04 4.40
N LEU A 55 -11.34 1.93 4.53
CA LEU A 55 -10.97 1.35 5.82
C LEU A 55 -10.24 2.37 6.71
N ASP A 56 -9.22 3.05 6.18
CA ASP A 56 -8.46 4.06 6.93
C ASP A 56 -9.34 5.27 7.32
N GLU A 57 -10.34 5.63 6.52
CA GLU A 57 -11.33 6.67 6.84
C GLU A 57 -12.32 6.22 7.91
N LEU A 58 -12.85 4.99 7.82
CA LEU A 58 -13.73 4.41 8.83
C LEU A 58 -13.03 4.30 10.18
N ILE A 59 -11.76 3.87 10.22
CA ILE A 59 -10.98 3.80 11.46
C ILE A 59 -10.83 5.19 12.08
N LYS A 60 -10.57 6.24 11.28
CA LYS A 60 -10.53 7.61 11.80
C LYS A 60 -11.89 8.04 12.36
N PHE A 61 -12.96 7.70 11.66
CA PHE A 61 -14.31 8.01 12.12
C PHE A 61 -14.65 7.30 13.43
N LEU A 62 -14.33 6.01 13.55
CA LEU A 62 -14.47 5.23 14.78
C LEU A 62 -13.70 5.85 15.95
N ASN A 63 -12.47 6.32 15.70
CA ASN A 63 -11.68 6.99 16.73
C ASN A 63 -12.35 8.29 17.21
N LEU A 64 -12.88 9.11 16.29
CA LEU A 64 -13.63 10.33 16.64
C LEU A 64 -14.90 10.01 17.44
N LEU A 65 -15.65 8.98 17.04
CA LEU A 65 -16.83 8.53 17.78
C LEU A 65 -16.46 8.04 19.18
N SER A 66 -15.37 7.31 19.31
CA SER A 66 -14.87 6.80 20.59
C SER A 66 -14.39 7.91 21.52
N GLU A 67 -13.73 8.93 20.99
CA GLU A 67 -13.37 10.14 21.74
C GLU A 67 -14.62 10.85 22.23
N ARG A 68 -15.61 11.06 21.35
CA ARG A 68 -16.86 11.70 21.72
C ARG A 68 -17.66 10.91 22.75
N GLU A 69 -17.69 9.58 22.62
CA GLU A 69 -18.29 8.69 23.62
C GLU A 69 -17.62 8.87 24.99
N SER A 70 -16.28 8.89 25.02
CA SER A 70 -15.50 9.06 26.25
C SER A 70 -15.80 10.40 26.92
N GLU A 71 -15.87 11.49 26.16
CA GLU A 71 -16.26 12.80 26.68
C GLU A 71 -17.69 12.81 27.21
N TRP A 72 -18.62 12.23 26.47
CA TRP A 72 -20.04 12.28 26.82
C TRP A 72 -20.33 11.45 28.08
N LYS A 73 -19.64 10.33 28.26
CA LYS A 73 -19.73 9.51 29.47
C LYS A 73 -19.24 10.21 30.74
N LYS A 74 -18.43 11.27 30.64
CA LYS A 74 -17.95 12.06 31.80
C LYS A 74 -19.00 13.03 32.34
N LEU A 75 -20.08 13.30 31.59
CA LEU A 75 -21.10 14.23 32.06
C LEU A 75 -21.86 13.63 33.25
N SER A 76 -22.21 14.49 34.21
CA SER A 76 -22.94 14.11 35.43
C SER A 76 -24.37 13.66 35.16
N PHE A 77 -24.95 14.05 34.03
CA PHE A 77 -26.27 13.64 33.56
C PHE A 77 -26.14 12.98 32.18
N GLN A 78 -26.74 11.79 32.03
CA GLN A 78 -26.78 11.06 30.77
C GLN A 78 -28.24 10.85 30.36
N ASP A 79 -28.59 11.28 29.15
CA ASP A 79 -29.86 10.94 28.50
C ASP A 79 -29.61 9.91 27.39
N LYS A 80 -30.67 9.26 26.92
CA LYS A 80 -30.72 8.31 25.80
C LYS A 80 -30.14 8.86 24.50
N SER A 81 -29.90 10.17 24.38
CA SER A 81 -29.23 10.78 23.23
C SER A 81 -27.85 10.16 22.95
N ILE A 82 -27.11 9.70 23.96
CA ILE A 82 -25.82 9.03 23.76
C ILE A 82 -25.97 7.71 22.97
N GLN A 83 -27.13 7.05 23.08
CA GLN A 83 -27.40 5.80 22.38
C GLN A 83 -27.37 5.95 20.87
N ILE A 84 -27.71 7.14 20.34
CA ILE A 84 -27.63 7.43 18.91
C ILE A 84 -26.18 7.30 18.42
N LEU A 85 -25.24 7.87 19.16
CA LEU A 85 -23.81 7.78 18.86
C LEU A 85 -23.30 6.35 19.00
N LEU A 86 -23.69 5.64 20.07
CA LEU A 86 -23.28 4.25 20.30
C LEU A 86 -23.78 3.31 19.19
N ASN A 87 -25.02 3.50 18.72
CA ASN A 87 -25.57 2.72 17.62
C ASN A 87 -24.79 2.97 16.33
N LEU A 88 -24.49 4.24 16.00
CA LEU A 88 -23.68 4.56 14.83
C LEU A 88 -22.27 3.98 14.94
N LYS A 89 -21.64 4.09 16.12
CA LYS A 89 -20.32 3.52 16.38
C LYS A 89 -20.31 2.01 16.11
N LYS A 90 -21.32 1.29 16.59
CA LYS A 90 -21.46 -0.15 16.34
C LYS A 90 -21.54 -0.48 14.85
N VAL A 91 -22.34 0.25 14.09
CA VAL A 91 -22.45 0.05 12.63
C VAL A 91 -21.10 0.30 11.93
N VAL A 92 -20.35 1.30 12.38
CA VAL A 92 -19.01 1.61 11.85
C VAL A 92 -18.01 0.51 12.20
N GLU A 93 -18.06 -0.04 13.42
CA GLU A 93 -17.22 -1.18 13.83
C GLU A 93 -17.51 -2.42 12.96
N GLU A 94 -18.78 -2.78 12.77
CA GLU A 94 -19.19 -3.88 11.87
C GLU A 94 -18.71 -3.63 10.42
N SER A 95 -18.89 -2.40 9.91
CA SER A 95 -18.43 -2.04 8.56
C SER A 95 -16.91 -2.14 8.37
N ILE A 96 -16.13 -1.91 9.43
CA ILE A 96 -14.67 -2.07 9.41
C ILE A 96 -14.32 -3.55 9.29
N GLU A 97 -14.95 -4.41 10.07
CA GLU A 97 -14.73 -5.86 10.03
C GLU A 97 -15.05 -6.43 8.64
N ASP A 98 -16.21 -6.07 8.08
CA ASP A 98 -16.62 -6.47 6.73
C ASP A 98 -15.60 -6.02 5.66
N MET A 99 -15.11 -4.78 5.78
CA MET A 99 -14.12 -4.23 4.85
C MET A 99 -12.77 -4.96 4.96
N GLU A 100 -12.34 -5.33 6.17
CA GLU A 100 -11.11 -6.08 6.39
C GLU A 100 -11.19 -7.48 5.78
N GLU A 101 -12.34 -8.15 5.88
CA GLU A 101 -12.59 -9.45 5.26
C GLU A 101 -12.56 -9.36 3.73
N GLU A 102 -13.27 -8.41 3.14
CA GLU A 102 -13.24 -8.15 1.68
C GLU A 102 -11.81 -7.86 1.17
N ILE A 103 -11.05 -7.04 1.90
CA ILE A 103 -9.64 -6.76 1.56
C ILE A 103 -8.83 -8.04 1.60
N LYS A 104 -9.03 -8.90 2.60
CA LYS A 104 -8.31 -10.17 2.75
C LYS A 104 -8.58 -11.11 1.57
N GLU A 105 -9.83 -11.28 1.16
CA GLU A 105 -10.19 -12.12 0.01
C GLU A 105 -9.57 -11.61 -1.30
N ARG A 106 -9.66 -10.29 -1.53
CA ARG A 106 -9.16 -9.67 -2.76
C ARG A 106 -7.65 -9.62 -2.83
N MET A 107 -6.99 -9.42 -1.69
CA MET A 107 -5.54 -9.49 -1.60
C MET A 107 -5.02 -10.92 -1.81
N SER A 108 -5.76 -11.94 -1.35
CA SER A 108 -5.41 -13.34 -1.55
C SER A 108 -5.44 -13.74 -3.04
N SER A 109 -6.36 -13.17 -3.82
CA SER A 109 -6.43 -13.41 -5.27
C SER A 109 -5.48 -12.51 -6.07
N THR A 110 -5.28 -11.26 -5.68
CA THR A 110 -4.51 -10.27 -6.46
C THR A 110 -3.01 -10.32 -6.17
N ALA A 111 -2.64 -10.46 -4.90
CA ALA A 111 -1.25 -10.39 -4.42
C ALA A 111 -0.99 -11.40 -3.29
N PRO A 112 -1.05 -12.71 -3.59
CA PRO A 112 -0.88 -13.77 -2.57
C PRO A 112 0.50 -13.76 -1.93
N ASN A 113 1.58 -13.54 -2.69
CA ASN A 113 2.93 -13.52 -2.12
C ASN A 113 3.10 -12.34 -1.16
N LEU A 114 2.67 -11.14 -1.57
CA LEU A 114 2.70 -9.95 -0.73
C LEU A 114 1.90 -10.16 0.56
N SER A 115 0.70 -10.72 0.45
CA SER A 115 -0.19 -10.99 1.59
C SER A 115 0.46 -11.92 2.61
N LYS A 116 1.15 -12.97 2.15
CA LYS A 116 1.85 -13.91 3.03
C LYS A 116 3.08 -13.33 3.72
N ILE A 117 3.70 -12.29 3.16
CA ILE A 117 4.92 -11.66 3.70
C ILE A 117 4.61 -10.44 4.58
N ALA A 118 3.71 -9.56 4.14
CA ALA A 118 3.40 -8.30 4.83
C ALA A 118 2.07 -8.33 5.59
N GLY A 119 1.18 -9.28 5.28
CA GLY A 119 -0.22 -9.27 5.68
C GLY A 119 -1.11 -8.53 4.69
N HIS A 120 -2.40 -8.87 4.67
CA HIS A 120 -3.38 -8.35 3.71
C HIS A 120 -3.53 -6.82 3.80
N ILE A 121 -3.79 -6.29 5.00
CA ILE A 121 -4.03 -4.85 5.21
C ILE A 121 -2.79 -4.02 4.86
N LEU A 122 -1.61 -4.42 5.36
CA LEU A 122 -0.37 -3.69 5.09
C LEU A 122 0.03 -3.79 3.61
N GLY A 123 -0.13 -4.96 2.99
CA GLY A 123 0.10 -5.15 1.56
C GLY A 123 -0.80 -4.25 0.71
N ALA A 124 -2.09 -4.19 1.05
CA ALA A 124 -3.07 -3.36 0.37
C ALA A 124 -2.75 -1.85 0.53
N ARG A 125 -2.33 -1.42 1.73
CA ARG A 125 -1.81 -0.06 1.98
C ARG A 125 -0.57 0.27 1.14
N LEU A 126 0.36 -0.67 0.97
CA LEU A 126 1.54 -0.48 0.11
C LEU A 126 1.15 -0.29 -1.36
N ILE A 127 0.19 -1.08 -1.86
CA ILE A 127 -0.36 -0.95 -3.22
C ILE A 127 -1.00 0.44 -3.39
N ALA A 128 -1.80 0.89 -2.40
CA ALA A 128 -2.43 2.20 -2.40
C ALA A 128 -1.42 3.35 -2.42
N LEU A 129 -0.38 3.30 -1.59
CA LEU A 129 0.67 4.33 -1.56
C LEU A 129 1.50 4.37 -2.85
N ALA A 130 1.74 3.22 -3.49
CA ALA A 130 2.44 3.17 -4.77
C ALA A 130 1.54 3.60 -5.95
N GLY A 131 0.22 3.59 -5.78
CA GLY A 131 -0.76 3.89 -6.81
C GLY A 131 -0.97 2.74 -7.80
N GLY A 132 -0.86 1.49 -7.34
CA GLY A 132 -1.07 0.28 -8.13
C GLY A 132 0.00 -0.79 -7.90
N ILE A 133 -0.36 -2.06 -8.14
CA ILE A 133 0.54 -3.20 -7.87
C ILE A 133 1.78 -3.18 -8.77
N GLU A 134 1.61 -2.77 -10.04
CA GLU A 134 2.72 -2.70 -10.99
C GLU A 134 3.72 -1.59 -10.64
N LYS A 135 3.23 -0.44 -10.19
CA LYS A 135 4.08 0.67 -9.73
C LYS A 135 4.86 0.26 -8.49
N LEU A 136 4.24 -0.51 -7.59
CA LEU A 136 4.91 -1.09 -6.43
C LEU A 136 5.97 -2.11 -6.86
N ALA A 137 5.67 -3.00 -7.82
CA ALA A 137 6.60 -4.00 -8.33
C ALA A 137 7.86 -3.40 -8.98
N ARG A 138 7.70 -2.25 -9.65
CA ARG A 138 8.80 -1.50 -10.26
C ARG A 138 9.60 -0.68 -9.24
N ALA A 139 9.07 -0.46 -8.03
CA ALA A 139 9.77 0.31 -7.02
C ALA A 139 10.99 -0.48 -6.47
N PRO A 140 12.13 0.20 -6.23
CA PRO A 140 13.25 -0.42 -5.54
C PRO A 140 12.91 -0.66 -4.07
N SER A 141 13.55 -1.65 -3.45
CA SER A 141 13.36 -1.97 -2.03
C SER A 141 13.59 -0.77 -1.11
N SER A 142 14.58 0.08 -1.41
CA SER A 142 14.85 1.31 -0.65
C SER A 142 13.68 2.30 -0.66
N LYS A 143 12.90 2.36 -1.75
CA LYS A 143 11.66 3.17 -1.81
C LYS A 143 10.57 2.50 -0.98
N ILE A 144 10.37 1.19 -1.16
CA ILE A 144 9.37 0.41 -0.40
C ILE A 144 9.59 0.55 1.11
N GLN A 145 10.85 0.53 1.56
CA GLN A 145 11.23 0.69 2.96
C GLN A 145 10.66 1.96 3.60
N ILE A 146 10.58 3.05 2.84
CA ILE A 146 10.21 4.40 3.34
C ILE A 146 8.88 4.91 2.78
N LEU A 147 8.10 4.08 2.07
CA LEU A 147 6.75 4.45 1.61
C LEU A 147 5.87 4.86 2.80
N GLY A 148 5.20 6.00 2.72
CA GLY A 148 4.41 6.57 3.81
C GLY A 148 5.21 7.49 4.76
N ALA A 149 6.53 7.58 4.61
CA ALA A 149 7.39 8.51 5.37
C ALA A 149 7.83 9.73 4.53
N GLU A 150 7.09 10.08 3.47
CA GLU A 150 7.45 11.13 2.52
C GLU A 150 7.66 12.47 3.23
N LYS A 151 6.79 12.84 4.18
CA LYS A 151 6.94 14.07 4.97
C LYS A 151 8.29 14.13 5.69
N ALA A 152 8.71 13.04 6.33
CA ALA A 152 9.99 12.97 7.03
C ALA A 152 11.17 12.99 6.05
N LEU A 153 11.05 12.26 4.93
CA LEU A 153 12.05 12.24 3.87
C LEU A 153 12.25 13.63 3.25
N PHE A 154 11.16 14.37 2.98
CA PHE A 154 11.22 15.71 2.41
C PHE A 154 11.86 16.72 3.37
N ARG A 155 11.56 16.63 4.67
CA ARG A 155 12.28 17.44 5.68
C ARG A 155 13.79 17.17 5.66
N TYR A 156 14.18 15.90 5.63
CA TYR A 156 15.60 15.52 5.55
C TYR A 156 16.26 16.04 4.28
N LYS A 157 15.62 15.88 3.12
CA LYS A 157 16.11 16.42 1.84
C LYS A 157 16.22 17.94 1.84
N SER A 158 15.43 18.62 2.67
CA SER A 158 15.50 20.07 2.89
C SER A 158 16.55 20.48 3.94
N GLY A 159 17.47 19.57 4.28
CA GLY A 159 18.56 19.82 5.23
C GLY A 159 18.16 19.76 6.71
N ARG A 160 16.96 19.24 7.05
CA ARG A 160 16.46 19.22 8.42
C ARG A 160 16.20 17.80 8.93
N GLY A 161 16.79 17.45 10.08
CA GLY A 161 16.59 16.17 10.76
C GLY A 161 17.37 15.03 10.13
N THR A 162 16.96 13.78 10.42
CA THR A 162 17.62 12.56 9.93
C THR A 162 16.73 11.81 8.93
N PRO A 163 17.31 10.98 8.04
CA PRO A 163 16.53 10.14 7.13
C PRO A 163 15.57 9.20 7.90
N PRO A 164 14.36 8.95 7.39
CA PRO A 164 13.46 7.96 7.99
C PRO A 164 14.03 6.55 7.83
N LYS A 165 13.99 5.76 8.90
CA LYS A 165 14.45 4.35 8.89
C LYS A 165 13.43 3.40 8.26
N HIS A 166 12.16 3.77 8.32
CA HIS A 166 11.03 2.97 7.83
C HIS A 166 9.82 3.88 7.59
N GLY A 167 8.96 3.47 6.67
CA GLY A 167 7.65 4.06 6.44
C GLY A 167 6.54 3.23 7.06
N ILE A 168 5.47 3.00 6.30
CA ILE A 168 4.27 2.28 6.75
C ILE A 168 4.55 0.83 7.15
N ILE A 169 5.61 0.23 6.60
CA ILE A 169 6.07 -1.12 6.97
C ILE A 169 6.40 -1.23 8.46
N PHE A 170 6.60 -0.12 9.18
CA PHE A 170 6.74 -0.12 10.64
C PHE A 170 5.58 -0.80 11.38
N GLN A 171 4.38 -0.80 10.79
CA GLN A 171 3.20 -1.50 11.34
C GLN A 171 3.39 -3.03 11.40
N HIS A 172 4.34 -3.58 10.62
CA HIS A 172 4.58 -5.01 10.61
C HIS A 172 5.12 -5.48 11.99
N PRO A 173 4.59 -6.58 12.56
CA PRO A 173 4.97 -7.05 13.89
C PRO A 173 6.48 -7.25 14.08
N LEU A 174 7.18 -7.75 13.04
CA LEU A 174 8.63 -7.95 13.08
C LEU A 174 9.42 -6.65 13.33
N ILE A 175 8.92 -5.50 12.87
CA ILE A 175 9.60 -4.22 13.04
C ILE A 175 9.13 -3.53 14.32
N HIS A 176 7.81 -3.46 14.54
CA HIS A 176 7.25 -2.78 15.71
C HIS A 176 7.78 -3.38 17.03
N LYS A 177 7.85 -4.71 17.12
CA LYS A 177 8.32 -5.44 18.30
C LYS A 177 9.86 -5.48 18.43
N ALA A 178 10.62 -5.13 17.39
CA ALA A 178 12.07 -5.14 17.43
C ALA A 178 12.64 -3.99 18.28
N LYS A 179 13.83 -4.23 18.87
CA LYS A 179 14.64 -3.22 19.57
C LYS A 179 14.90 -2.02 18.64
N VAL A 180 14.89 -0.81 19.19
CA VAL A 180 14.96 0.47 18.43
C VAL A 180 16.15 0.53 17.46
N GLU A 181 17.29 0.01 17.88
CA GLU A 181 18.53 -0.04 17.10
C GLU A 181 18.43 -0.97 15.89
N LEU A 182 17.67 -2.06 16.04
CA LEU A 182 17.50 -3.09 15.02
C LEU A 182 16.41 -2.75 14.00
N ARG A 183 15.43 -1.90 14.36
CA ARG A 183 14.29 -1.55 13.50
C ARG A 183 14.68 -1.17 12.08
N GLY A 184 15.78 -0.43 11.90
CA GLY A 184 16.26 -0.05 10.57
C GLY A 184 16.81 -1.23 9.75
N LYS A 185 17.52 -2.17 10.39
CA LYS A 185 18.04 -3.38 9.74
C LYS A 185 16.89 -4.32 9.36
N VAL A 186 15.94 -4.53 10.28
CA VAL A 186 14.75 -5.36 10.07
C VAL A 186 13.87 -4.77 8.97
N ALA A 187 13.65 -3.46 8.97
CA ALA A 187 12.89 -2.78 7.92
C ALA A 187 13.49 -2.97 6.52
N ARG A 188 14.82 -2.93 6.41
CA ARG A 188 15.52 -3.19 5.15
C ARG A 188 15.35 -4.63 4.68
N LEU A 189 15.47 -5.60 5.60
CA LEU A 189 15.23 -7.00 5.27
C LEU A 189 13.80 -7.22 4.79
N LEU A 190 12.81 -6.74 5.54
CA LEU A 190 11.40 -6.90 5.19
C LEU A 190 11.08 -6.24 3.84
N ALA A 191 11.59 -5.03 3.59
CA ALA A 191 11.37 -4.34 2.32
C ALA A 191 11.95 -5.11 1.12
N ASN A 192 13.07 -5.82 1.29
CA ASN A 192 13.66 -6.67 0.25
C ASN A 192 12.75 -7.85 -0.10
N GLU A 193 12.21 -8.52 0.92
CA GLU A 193 11.30 -9.66 0.71
C GLU A 193 9.96 -9.20 0.12
N ILE A 194 9.42 -8.07 0.59
CA ILE A 194 8.25 -7.43 -0.01
C ILE A 194 8.52 -7.10 -1.50
N SER A 195 9.67 -6.51 -1.83
CA SER A 195 10.00 -6.16 -3.22
C SER A 195 10.00 -7.38 -4.13
N MET A 196 10.50 -8.53 -3.65
CA MET A 196 10.47 -9.78 -4.40
C MET A 196 9.06 -10.37 -4.52
N ALA A 197 8.31 -10.39 -3.42
CA ALA A 197 6.93 -10.89 -3.38
C ALA A 197 6.05 -10.14 -4.39
N VAL A 198 6.09 -8.80 -4.37
CA VAL A 198 5.28 -7.97 -5.27
C VAL A 198 5.69 -8.17 -6.73
N LYS A 199 6.98 -8.34 -7.03
CA LYS A 199 7.44 -8.62 -8.40
C LYS A 199 6.93 -9.98 -8.89
N ALA A 200 6.94 -10.98 -8.01
CA ALA A 200 6.39 -12.28 -8.34
C ALA A 200 4.89 -12.19 -8.63
N ASP A 201 4.13 -11.50 -7.77
CA ASP A 201 2.69 -11.26 -7.91
C ASP A 201 2.35 -10.44 -9.17
N ALA A 202 3.13 -9.42 -9.52
CA ALA A 202 2.83 -8.57 -10.66
C ALA A 202 3.20 -9.19 -12.01
N PHE A 203 4.38 -9.82 -12.11
CA PHE A 203 4.95 -10.22 -13.40
C PHE A 203 4.93 -11.72 -13.65
N THR A 204 5.22 -12.54 -12.64
CA THR A 204 5.44 -13.99 -12.86
C THR A 204 4.26 -14.87 -12.46
N LYS A 205 3.40 -14.38 -11.56
CA LYS A 205 2.26 -15.09 -10.97
C LYS A 205 2.62 -16.43 -10.30
N ARG A 206 3.91 -16.66 -9.98
CA ARG A 206 4.38 -17.85 -9.24
C ARG A 206 4.26 -17.61 -7.75
N ASP A 207 3.93 -18.66 -6.99
CA ASP A 207 4.02 -18.64 -5.54
C ASP A 207 5.47 -18.91 -5.11
N ILE A 208 6.09 -17.92 -4.48
CA ILE A 208 7.45 -17.98 -3.91
C ILE A 208 7.44 -17.64 -2.41
N SER A 209 6.25 -17.59 -1.80
CA SER A 209 6.06 -17.04 -0.48
C SER A 209 6.79 -17.81 0.62
N GLU A 210 6.82 -19.13 0.56
CA GLU A 210 7.49 -19.96 1.57
C GLU A 210 9.01 -19.79 1.52
N GLU A 211 9.61 -19.76 0.32
CA GLU A 211 11.04 -19.47 0.17
C GLU A 211 11.41 -18.09 0.74
N LEU A 212 10.55 -17.08 0.53
CA LEU A 212 10.78 -15.73 1.05
C LEU A 212 10.65 -15.67 2.57
N LYS A 213 9.70 -16.41 3.17
CA LYS A 213 9.56 -16.51 4.62
C LYS A 213 10.80 -17.15 5.24
N GLU A 214 11.22 -18.31 4.73
CA GLU A 214 12.40 -19.00 5.23
C GLU A 214 13.65 -18.11 5.12
N ARG A 215 13.80 -17.40 4.00
CA ARG A 215 14.91 -16.46 3.81
C ARG A 215 14.85 -15.29 4.79
N LEU A 216 13.67 -14.76 5.07
CA LEU A 216 13.47 -13.69 6.05
C LEU A 216 13.84 -14.16 7.45
N GLU A 217 13.33 -15.31 7.87
CA GLU A 217 13.56 -15.89 9.18
C GLU A 217 15.04 -16.19 9.41
N ARG A 218 15.71 -16.78 8.43
CA ARG A 218 17.16 -17.06 8.50
C ARG A 218 17.96 -15.78 8.72
N LYS A 219 17.73 -14.75 7.89
CA LYS A 219 18.43 -13.46 8.04
C LYS A 219 18.08 -12.75 9.35
N MET A 220 16.86 -12.94 9.86
CA MET A 220 16.45 -12.38 11.16
C MET A 220 17.21 -13.05 12.31
N LYS A 221 17.37 -14.39 12.27
CA LYS A 221 18.19 -15.12 13.26
C LYS A 221 19.65 -14.67 13.23
N GLU A 222 20.23 -14.52 12.03
CA GLU A 222 21.60 -14.00 11.86
C GLU A 222 21.76 -12.57 12.44
N LEU A 223 20.76 -11.70 12.26
CA LEU A 223 20.80 -10.35 12.84
C LEU A 223 20.72 -10.34 14.36
N LEU A 224 19.94 -11.25 14.95
CA LEU A 224 19.79 -11.36 16.40
C LEU A 224 21.08 -11.91 17.03
N SER A 225 21.67 -12.96 16.45
CA SER A 225 22.92 -13.56 16.96
C SER A 225 24.11 -12.60 16.91
N THR A 226 24.19 -11.75 15.88
CA THR A 226 25.24 -10.73 15.77
C THR A 226 25.17 -9.69 16.90
N CYS A 227 23.98 -9.45 17.45
CA CYS A 227 23.78 -8.45 18.51
C CYS A 227 24.02 -8.98 19.91
N ASP A 228 23.87 -10.28 20.14
CA ASP A 228 24.17 -10.90 21.43
C ASP A 228 25.70 -11.03 21.67
N GLY A 229 26.51 -11.09 20.60
CA GLY A 229 27.98 -11.11 20.68
C GLY A 229 28.66 -9.74 20.73
N SER A 230 27.89 -8.64 20.82
CA SER A 230 28.41 -7.26 20.86
C SER A 230 28.24 -6.60 22.24
N GLN A 231 28.01 -7.38 23.30
CA GLN A 231 27.95 -6.91 24.70
C GLN A 231 29.29 -7.07 25.40
#